data_AF-A0A918MRY6-F1
#
_entry.id   AF-A0A918MRY6-F1
#
_cell.length_a   1.000
_cell.length_b   1.000
_cell.length_c   1.000
_cell.angle_alpha   90.00
_cell.angle_beta   90.00
_cell.angle_gamma   90.00
#
_symmetry.space_group_name_H-M   'P 1'
#
loop_
_entity.id
_entity.type
_entity.pdbx_description
1 polymer ?
#
loop_
_entity_poly.entity_id
_entity_poly.type
_entity_poly.pdbx_seq_one_letter_code
_entity_poly.pdbx_strand_id
1 'polypeptide(L)'
;MVPYPAARDLPHALVEWVTMLIVTREGDRRCKLPPHHRPRLVADRAYIGAGSWAITAIRRPPKGELSPTERTLNRALAQARAPVERGVARLKSWRIFRRSRWSPNRMTDIAAAVLTLERQR
;
A
#
# COMPACT_ATOMS: atom_id res chain seq x y z
N MET A 1 32.98 -7.53 5.24
CA MET A 1 31.99 -7.11 4.23
C MET A 1 30.84 -8.12 4.28
N VAL A 2 29.77 -7.78 5.00
CA VAL A 2 28.63 -8.70 5.20
C VAL A 2 27.75 -8.63 3.96
N PRO A 3 27.51 -9.74 3.23
CA PRO A 3 26.55 -9.73 2.15
C PRO A 3 25.17 -9.54 2.78
N TYR A 4 24.46 -8.47 2.42
CA TYR A 4 23.08 -8.28 2.87
C TYR A 4 22.17 -9.19 2.02
N PRO A 5 21.65 -10.31 2.57
CA PRO A 5 20.86 -11.27 1.78
C PRO A 5 19.53 -10.68 1.28
N ALA A 6 19.14 -9.51 1.80
CA ALA A 6 17.94 -8.78 1.43
C ALA A 6 17.92 -8.24 -0.01
N ALA A 7 19.09 -8.04 -0.63
CA ALA A 7 19.18 -7.45 -1.96
C ALA A 7 18.60 -8.34 -3.08
N ARG A 8 18.60 -9.67 -2.87
CA ARG A 8 18.13 -10.64 -3.88
C ARG A 8 16.61 -10.72 -4.02
N ASP A 9 15.88 -10.30 -2.99
CA ASP A 9 14.41 -10.26 -3.01
C ASP A 9 13.85 -8.88 -3.45
N LEU A 10 14.73 -7.93 -3.83
CA LEU A 10 14.33 -6.64 -4.40
C LEU A 10 13.37 -6.78 -5.59
N PRO A 11 13.60 -7.67 -6.58
CA PRO A 11 12.80 -7.67 -7.81
C PRO A 11 11.32 -7.94 -7.57
N HIS A 12 10.99 -8.90 -6.70
CA HIS A 12 9.61 -9.26 -6.40
C HIS A 12 8.91 -8.21 -5.52
N ALA A 13 9.61 -7.72 -4.48
CA ALA A 13 9.10 -6.63 -3.66
C ALA A 13 8.89 -5.35 -4.50
N LEU A 14 9.80 -5.02 -5.43
CA LEU A 14 9.64 -3.88 -6.34
C LEU A 14 8.47 -4.03 -7.31
N VAL A 15 8.17 -5.23 -7.79
CA VAL A 15 6.98 -5.46 -8.63
C VAL A 15 5.69 -5.25 -7.82
N GLU A 16 5.63 -5.73 -6.58
CA GLU A 16 4.52 -5.43 -5.67
C GLU A 16 4.42 -3.92 -5.38
N TRP A 17 5.56 -3.23 -5.21
CA TRP A 17 5.65 -1.78 -4.95
C TRP A 17 5.37 -0.89 -6.17
N VAL A 18 5.73 -1.30 -7.39
CA VAL A 18 5.38 -0.60 -8.63
C VAL A 18 3.90 -0.76 -8.94
N THR A 19 3.33 -1.94 -8.65
CA THR A 19 1.87 -2.16 -8.67
C THR A 19 1.16 -1.22 -7.69
N MET A 20 1.72 -1.05 -6.50
CA MET A 20 1.28 -0.07 -5.50
C MET A 20 1.44 1.38 -5.96
N LEU A 21 2.50 1.72 -6.71
CA LEU A 21 2.68 3.04 -7.32
C LEU A 21 1.61 3.29 -8.39
N ILE A 22 1.17 2.29 -9.16
CA ILE A 22 0.04 2.42 -10.10
C ILE A 22 -1.28 2.62 -9.34
N VAL A 23 -1.56 1.81 -8.31
CA VAL A 23 -2.80 1.92 -7.52
C VAL A 23 -2.88 3.25 -6.75
N THR A 24 -1.77 3.72 -6.18
CA THR A 24 -1.73 4.98 -5.41
C THR A 24 -1.61 6.22 -6.31
N ARG A 25 -0.86 6.16 -7.43
CA ARG A 25 -0.74 7.25 -8.40
C ARG A 25 -2.03 7.50 -9.17
N GLU A 26 -2.75 6.44 -9.55
CA GLU A 26 -4.07 6.58 -10.19
C GLU A 26 -5.09 7.19 -9.22
N GLY A 27 -4.94 6.92 -7.92
CA GLY A 27 -5.77 7.52 -6.88
C GLY A 27 -5.44 8.98 -6.53
N ASP A 28 -4.17 9.37 -6.59
CA ASP A 28 -3.73 10.67 -6.07
C ASP A 28 -3.57 11.75 -7.18
N ARG A 29 -3.13 11.39 -8.40
CA ARG A 29 -2.88 12.39 -9.46
C ARG A 29 -4.12 12.87 -10.22
N ARG A 30 -5.30 12.31 -9.97
CA ARG A 30 -6.57 12.72 -10.62
C ARG A 30 -7.63 13.30 -9.68
N CYS A 31 -7.31 13.57 -8.42
CA CYS A 31 -8.28 14.11 -7.46
C CYS A 31 -8.41 15.65 -7.50
N LYS A 32 -8.50 16.23 -8.71
CA LYS A 32 -9.08 17.56 -8.94
C LYS A 32 -10.48 17.50 -9.59
N LEU A 33 -11.11 16.32 -9.62
CA LEU A 33 -12.45 16.16 -10.18
C LEU A 33 -13.55 16.44 -9.13
N PRO A 34 -14.69 17.00 -9.54
CA PRO A 34 -15.85 17.26 -8.67
C PRO A 34 -16.33 15.99 -7.95
N PRO A 35 -16.98 16.10 -6.76
CA PRO A 35 -17.36 14.96 -5.92
C PRO A 35 -18.18 13.87 -6.62
N HIS A 36 -18.91 14.23 -7.67
CA HIS A 36 -19.87 13.36 -8.36
C HIS A 36 -19.24 12.49 -9.48
N HIS A 37 -17.97 12.69 -9.82
CA HIS A 37 -17.29 12.02 -10.94
C HIS A 37 -15.99 11.29 -10.54
N ARG A 38 -15.75 11.06 -9.24
CA ARG A 38 -14.53 10.35 -8.81
C ARG A 38 -14.70 8.83 -8.89
N PRO A 39 -13.75 8.09 -9.50
CA PRO A 39 -13.70 6.65 -9.33
C PRO A 39 -13.53 6.35 -7.83
N ARG A 40 -14.28 5.37 -7.31
CA ARG A 40 -14.20 5.01 -5.90
C ARG A 40 -12.82 4.44 -5.57
N LEU A 41 -12.09 5.13 -4.70
CA LEU A 41 -10.74 4.71 -4.29
C LEU A 41 -10.82 3.71 -3.15
N VAL A 42 -10.01 2.65 -3.20
CA VAL A 42 -9.84 1.76 -2.05
C VAL A 42 -8.96 2.47 -1.02
N ALA A 43 -9.48 2.67 0.19
CA ALA A 43 -8.80 3.42 1.24
C ALA A 43 -8.66 2.58 2.51
N ASP A 44 -7.68 2.95 3.35
CA ASP A 44 -7.39 2.30 4.62
C ASP A 44 -8.51 2.43 5.66
N ARG A 45 -8.48 1.57 6.70
CA ARG A 45 -9.45 1.63 7.81
C ARG A 45 -9.43 2.97 8.55
N ALA A 46 -8.34 3.73 8.51
CA ALA A 46 -8.26 5.06 9.09
C ALA A 46 -9.18 6.06 8.39
N TYR A 47 -9.55 5.81 7.13
CA TYR A 47 -10.44 6.66 6.33
C TYR A 47 -11.92 6.24 6.43
N ILE A 48 -12.27 5.35 7.36
CA ILE A 48 -13.68 5.00 7.59
C ILE A 48 -14.44 6.29 7.95
N GLY A 49 -15.52 6.55 7.23
CA GLY A 49 -16.26 7.82 7.32
C GLY A 49 -15.93 8.82 6.22
N ALA A 50 -15.01 8.50 5.30
CA ALA A 50 -14.69 9.34 4.14
C ALA A 50 -15.88 9.58 3.20
N GLY A 51 -16.95 8.78 3.27
CA GLY A 51 -18.13 8.94 2.41
C GLY A 51 -17.99 8.23 1.07
N SER A 52 -18.83 8.59 0.10
CA SER A 52 -19.05 7.81 -1.13
C SER A 52 -17.86 7.77 -2.10
N TRP A 53 -16.86 8.65 -1.94
CA TRP A 53 -15.68 8.71 -2.82
C TRP A 53 -14.61 7.67 -2.49
N ALA A 54 -14.71 6.99 -1.33
CA ALA A 54 -13.78 5.95 -0.91
C ALA A 54 -14.51 4.65 -0.51
N ILE A 55 -14.00 3.52 -0.98
CA ILE A 55 -14.38 2.19 -0.48
C ILE A 55 -13.45 1.85 0.67
N THR A 56 -14.01 1.80 1.87
CA THR A 56 -13.31 1.40 3.09
C THR A 56 -13.89 0.10 3.63
N ALA A 57 -13.12 -0.59 4.48
CA ALA A 57 -13.63 -1.76 5.17
C ALA A 57 -14.80 -1.42 6.09
N ILE A 58 -15.83 -2.27 6.10
CA ILE A 58 -17.01 -2.13 6.95
C ILE A 58 -16.67 -2.66 8.35
N ARG A 59 -16.93 -1.86 9.38
CA ARG A 59 -16.75 -2.28 10.78
C ARG A 59 -17.87 -3.22 11.17
N ARG A 60 -17.55 -4.18 12.05
CA ARG A 60 -18.57 -5.01 12.68
C ARG A 60 -19.51 -4.11 13.51
N PRO A 61 -20.83 -4.20 13.34
CA PRO A 61 -21.77 -3.42 14.14
C PRO A 61 -21.77 -3.87 15.63
N PRO A 62 -22.09 -2.97 16.58
CA PRO A 62 -22.22 -3.35 17.98
C PRO A 62 -23.29 -4.43 18.15
N LYS A 63 -22.94 -5.56 18.79
CA LYS A 63 -23.82 -6.73 19.00
C LYS A 63 -24.36 -7.40 17.73
N GLY A 64 -23.75 -7.14 16.56
CA GLY A 64 -24.15 -7.75 15.30
C GLY A 64 -22.98 -8.39 14.56
N GLU A 65 -23.30 -9.14 13.52
CA GLU A 65 -22.33 -9.73 12.62
C GLU A 65 -22.29 -9.02 11.27
N LEU A 66 -21.16 -9.15 10.58
CA LEU A 66 -21.09 -8.77 9.17
C LEU A 66 -21.92 -9.77 8.36
N SER A 67 -22.74 -9.27 7.45
CA SER A 67 -23.41 -10.07 6.43
C SER A 67 -22.36 -10.79 5.54
N PRO A 68 -22.74 -11.90 4.87
CA PRO A 68 -21.84 -12.61 3.96
C PRO A 68 -21.22 -11.70 2.89
N THR A 69 -22.02 -10.78 2.32
CA THR A 69 -21.58 -9.81 1.31
C THR A 69 -20.52 -8.85 1.86
N GLU A 70 -20.73 -8.32 3.06
CA GLU A 70 -19.76 -7.41 3.71
C GLU A 70 -18.46 -8.14 4.08
N ARG A 71 -18.54 -9.42 4.47
CA ARG A 71 -17.35 -10.25 4.70
C ARG A 71 -16.57 -10.45 3.40
N THR A 72 -17.24 -10.76 2.30
CA THR A 72 -16.62 -10.92 0.98
C THR A 72 -15.95 -9.63 0.51
N LEU A 73 -16.63 -8.49 0.64
CA LEU A 73 -16.07 -7.18 0.32
C LEU A 73 -14.83 -6.87 1.18
N ASN A 74 -14.92 -7.07 2.49
CA ASN A 74 -13.79 -6.86 3.39
C ASN A 74 -12.61 -7.80 3.09
N ARG A 75 -12.88 -9.05 2.67
CA ARG A 75 -11.84 -9.99 2.24
C ARG A 75 -11.17 -9.53 0.95
N ALA A 76 -11.94 -9.07 -0.04
CA ALA A 76 -11.40 -8.51 -1.28
C ALA A 76 -10.52 -7.27 -1.00
N LEU A 77 -10.98 -6.37 -0.13
CA LEU A 77 -10.18 -5.21 0.31
C LEU A 77 -8.89 -5.63 1.02
N ALA A 78 -8.94 -6.61 1.92
CA ALA A 78 -7.75 -7.12 2.60
C ALA A 78 -6.76 -7.77 1.62
N GLN A 79 -7.26 -8.53 0.64
CA GLN A 79 -6.41 -9.12 -0.41
C GLN A 79 -5.74 -8.05 -1.27
N ALA A 80 -6.46 -6.98 -1.61
CA ALA A 80 -5.88 -5.85 -2.34
C ALA A 80 -4.78 -5.12 -1.55
N ARG A 81 -4.86 -5.09 -0.21
CA ARG A 81 -3.83 -4.47 0.66
C ARG A 81 -2.64 -5.37 0.97
N ALA A 82 -2.82 -6.68 0.93
CA ALA A 82 -1.80 -7.63 1.36
C ALA A 82 -0.42 -7.43 0.67
N PRO A 83 -0.33 -7.17 -0.65
CA PRO A 83 0.96 -6.89 -1.30
C PRO A 83 1.65 -5.62 -0.76
N VAL A 84 0.87 -4.57 -0.46
CA VAL A 84 1.38 -3.30 0.09
C VAL A 84 1.99 -3.53 1.47
N GLU A 85 1.24 -4.20 2.36
CA GLU A 85 1.67 -4.49 3.72
C GLU A 85 2.91 -5.39 3.74
N ARG A 86 2.96 -6.41 2.86
CA ARG A 86 4.14 -7.26 2.67
C ARG A 86 5.35 -6.46 2.17
N GLY A 87 5.16 -5.60 1.18
CA GLY A 87 6.19 -4.72 0.66
C GLY A 87 6.80 -3.83 1.75
N VAL A 88 5.97 -3.21 2.60
CA VAL A 88 6.42 -2.38 3.74
C VAL A 88 7.16 -3.21 4.78
N ALA A 89 6.63 -4.38 5.14
CA ALA A 89 7.28 -5.28 6.08
C ALA A 89 8.67 -5.69 5.58
N ARG A 90 8.80 -5.98 4.28
CA ARG A 90 10.08 -6.33 3.66
C ARG A 90 11.07 -5.18 3.69
N LEU A 91 10.65 -3.96 3.35
CA LEU A 91 11.53 -2.78 3.45
C LEU A 91 11.98 -2.55 4.89
N LYS A 92 11.09 -2.64 5.86
CA LYS A 92 11.42 -2.45 7.29
C LYS A 92 12.32 -3.55 7.87
N SER A 93 12.49 -4.68 7.17
CA SER A 93 13.54 -5.64 7.53
C SER A 93 14.95 -5.08 7.28
N TRP A 94 15.10 -4.11 6.38
CA TRP A 94 16.39 -3.50 6.05
C TRP A 94 16.79 -2.47 7.10
N ARG A 95 18.09 -2.40 7.42
CA ARG A 95 18.62 -1.54 8.48
C ARG A 95 18.29 -0.06 8.27
N ILE A 96 18.24 0.40 7.03
CA ILE A 96 17.96 1.79 6.65
C ILE A 96 16.50 2.19 6.97
N PHE A 97 15.55 1.27 6.80
CA PHE A 97 14.12 1.55 6.98
C PHE A 97 13.54 0.99 8.29
N ARG A 98 14.32 0.23 9.07
CA ARG A 98 13.83 -0.48 10.28
C ARG A 98 13.02 0.38 11.24
N ARG A 99 13.41 1.65 11.43
CA ARG A 99 12.73 2.60 12.31
C ARG A 99 12.17 3.82 11.58
N SER A 100 12.01 3.75 10.26
CA SER A 100 11.48 4.87 9.49
C SER A 100 10.05 5.20 9.92
N ARG A 101 9.83 6.48 10.19
CA ARG A 101 8.51 7.11 10.37
C ARG A 101 8.21 8.13 9.26
N TRP A 102 8.99 8.10 8.17
CA TRP A 102 8.89 9.03 7.05
C TRP A 102 7.74 8.67 6.11
N SER A 103 7.38 9.61 5.24
CA SER A 103 6.32 9.39 4.24
C SER A 103 6.66 8.19 3.33
N PRO A 104 5.65 7.41 2.93
CA PRO A 104 5.83 6.31 1.97
C PRO A 104 6.55 6.75 0.70
N ASN A 105 6.20 7.94 0.16
CA ASN A 105 6.85 8.52 -1.01
C ASN A 105 8.37 8.64 -0.83
N ARG A 106 8.83 9.18 0.31
CA ARG A 106 10.27 9.32 0.59
C ARG A 106 10.97 7.97 0.73
N MET A 107 10.30 6.98 1.33
CA MET A 107 10.84 5.62 1.40
C MET A 107 10.98 5.00 0.00
N THR A 108 10.01 5.25 -0.89
CA THR A 108 10.04 4.80 -2.28
C THR A 108 11.19 5.43 -3.06
N ASP A 109 11.42 6.74 -2.93
CA ASP A 109 12.52 7.42 -3.62
C ASP A 109 13.88 6.84 -3.21
N ILE A 110 14.09 6.60 -1.91
CA ILE A 110 15.33 5.99 -1.40
C ILE A 110 15.47 4.54 -1.89
N ALA A 111 14.38 3.76 -1.88
CA ALA A 111 14.41 2.39 -2.37
C ALA A 111 14.77 2.31 -3.87
N ALA A 112 14.24 3.23 -4.69
CA ALA A 112 14.58 3.35 -6.10
C ALA A 112 16.06 3.73 -6.30
N ALA A 113 16.58 4.68 -5.51
CA ALA A 113 17.99 5.06 -5.56
C ALA A 113 18.91 3.89 -5.22
N VAL A 114 18.61 3.13 -4.16
CA VAL A 114 19.38 1.92 -3.79
C VAL A 114 19.39 0.90 -4.93
N LEU A 115 18.24 0.65 -5.58
CA LEU A 115 18.16 -0.26 -6.73
C LEU A 115 19.06 0.20 -7.89
N THR A 116 19.01 1.48 -8.24
CA THR A 116 19.81 2.04 -9.32
C THR A 116 21.30 1.83 -9.06
N LEU A 117 21.74 2.05 -7.82
CA LEU A 117 23.14 1.84 -7.43
C LEU A 117 23.54 0.36 -7.46
N GLU A 118 22.69 -0.54 -6.99
CA GLU A 118 22.98 -1.99 -7.03
C GLU A 118 23.01 -2.55 -8.47
N ARG A 119 22.27 -1.97 -9.41
CA ARG A 119 22.29 -2.37 -10.83
C ARG A 119 23.53 -1.90 -11.60
N GLN A 120 24.24 -0.90 -11.08
CA GLN A 120 25.46 -0.35 -11.69
C GLN A 120 26.73 -1.04 -11.18
N ARG A 121 26.58 -2.05 -10.32
CA ARG A 121 27.66 -2.78 -9.66
C ARG A 121 27.94 -4.09 -10.36
#